data_AF-A0A1C2FYN4-F1
#
_entry.id   AF-A0A1C2FYN4-F1
#
_cell.length_a   1.000
_cell.length_b   1.000
_cell.length_c   1.000
_cell.angle_alpha   90.00
_cell.angle_beta   90.00
_cell.angle_gamma   90.00
#
_symmetry.space_group_name_H-M   'P 1'
#
loop_
_entity.id
_entity.type
_entity.pdbx_description
1 polymer ?
#
loop_
_entity_poly.entity_id
_entity_poly.type
_entity_poly.pdbx_seq_one_letter_code
_entity_poly.pdbx_strand_id
1 'polypeptide(L)'
;MRSGDFVKESPLYHQIILVLSLLPMMGFVVPPEREKMMGYGTYGAVIDVLEDAVEQGEYLLGDNFSAADVYVGAHVGFGMQFGTIERRSGLEHYWSRVNTRPAAIRAKKIDDDLLPKDTAKT
;
A
#
# COMPACT_ATOMS: atom_id res chain seq x y z
N MET A 1 -20.38 16.61 8.92
CA MET A 1 -19.77 15.51 9.68
C MET A 1 -19.33 14.47 8.65
N ARG A 2 -18.07 14.55 8.20
CA ARG A 2 -17.58 13.84 7.02
C ARG A 2 -16.92 12.53 7.46
N SER A 3 -17.26 11.46 6.77
CA SER A 3 -16.98 10.06 7.12
C SER A 3 -15.50 9.65 7.14
N GLY A 4 -14.57 10.52 6.75
CA GLY A 4 -13.12 10.27 6.77
C GLY A 4 -12.44 10.60 8.10
N ASP A 5 -13.00 11.50 8.89
CA ASP A 5 -12.38 11.97 10.15
C ASP A 5 -12.56 10.95 11.29
N PHE A 6 -13.63 10.15 11.22
CA PHE A 6 -13.92 9.12 12.21
C PHE A 6 -12.82 8.03 12.26
N VAL A 7 -12.16 7.81 11.13
CA VAL A 7 -11.16 6.75 10.98
C VAL A 7 -9.84 7.17 11.63
N LYS A 8 -9.35 8.40 11.38
CA LYS A 8 -8.10 8.93 11.97
C LYS A 8 -8.19 9.26 13.46
N GLU A 9 -9.35 9.70 13.94
CA GLU A 9 -9.57 10.00 15.36
C GLU A 9 -10.04 8.79 16.18
N SER A 10 -10.24 7.63 15.53
CA SER A 10 -10.54 6.41 16.25
C SER A 10 -9.31 5.97 17.06
N PRO A 11 -9.46 5.62 18.35
CA PRO A 11 -8.37 5.04 19.15
C PRO A 11 -7.85 3.73 18.53
N LEU A 12 -8.64 3.11 17.66
CA LEU A 12 -8.27 1.93 16.87
C LEU A 12 -7.22 2.24 15.80
N TYR A 13 -7.15 3.45 15.24
CA TYR A 13 -6.15 3.79 14.21
C TYR A 13 -4.73 3.87 14.78
N HIS A 14 -4.61 4.46 15.97
CA HIS A 14 -3.36 4.46 16.71
C HIS A 14 -2.98 3.03 17.12
N GLN A 15 -3.96 2.22 17.53
CA GLN A 15 -3.76 0.80 17.85
C GLN A 15 -3.27 -0.01 16.63
N ILE A 16 -3.85 0.22 15.45
CA ILE A 16 -3.49 -0.48 14.21
C ILE A 16 -2.08 -0.11 13.75
N ILE A 17 -1.73 1.19 13.76
CA ILE A 17 -0.37 1.66 13.40
C ILE A 17 0.66 1.15 14.41
N LEU A 18 0.36 1.18 15.72
CA LEU A 18 1.22 0.60 16.75
C LEU A 18 1.43 -0.89 16.53
N VAL A 19 0.37 -1.67 16.30
CA VAL A 19 0.48 -3.13 16.08
C VAL A 19 1.30 -3.44 14.82
N LEU A 20 1.08 -2.73 13.71
CA LEU A 20 1.85 -2.93 12.47
C LEU A 20 3.32 -2.53 12.60
N SER A 21 3.65 -1.54 13.44
CA SER A 21 5.03 -1.05 13.63
C SER A 21 5.79 -1.78 14.76
N LEU A 22 5.09 -2.32 15.76
CA LEU A 22 5.68 -3.08 16.87
C LEU A 22 5.95 -4.54 16.53
N LEU A 23 5.20 -5.16 15.62
CA LEU A 23 5.38 -6.57 15.26
C LEU A 23 6.79 -6.91 14.75
N PRO A 24 7.41 -6.10 13.87
CA PRO A 24 8.81 -6.29 13.47
C PRO A 24 9.77 -6.08 14.65
N MET A 25 9.50 -5.09 15.51
CA MET A 25 10.33 -4.74 16.66
C MET A 25 10.26 -5.78 17.79
N MET A 26 9.16 -6.54 17.87
CA MET A 26 8.97 -7.68 18.77
C MET A 26 9.54 -9.00 18.22
N GLY A 27 10.29 -8.97 17.10
CA GLY A 27 10.97 -10.14 16.58
C GLY A 27 10.08 -11.08 15.76
N PHE A 28 8.93 -10.60 15.28
CA PHE A 28 8.11 -11.33 14.29
C PHE A 28 8.69 -11.16 12.88
N VAL A 29 10.00 -11.34 12.75
CA VAL A 29 10.67 -11.58 11.47
C VAL A 29 10.61 -13.08 11.29
N VAL A 30 10.00 -13.55 10.20
CA VAL A 30 9.95 -14.99 9.89
C VAL A 30 11.40 -15.47 9.78
N PRO A 31 11.86 -16.38 10.66
CA PRO A 31 13.22 -16.91 10.56
C PRO A 31 13.38 -17.61 9.20
N PRO A 32 14.55 -17.56 8.56
CA PRO A 32 14.78 -18.18 7.24
C PRO A 32 14.37 -19.66 7.17
N GLU A 33 14.42 -20.38 8.30
CA GLU A 33 13.99 -21.77 8.43
C GLU A 33 12.47 -21.98 8.35
N ARG A 34 11.67 -20.94 8.63
CA ARG A 34 10.20 -20.95 8.58
C ARG A 34 9.62 -20.34 7.29
N GLU A 35 10.46 -19.78 6.42
CA GLU A 35 10.05 -19.27 5.09
C GLU A 35 9.39 -20.37 4.25
N LYS A 36 9.92 -21.60 4.30
CA LYS A 36 9.33 -22.77 3.63
C LYS A 36 7.95 -23.19 4.16
N MET A 37 7.58 -22.78 5.38
CA MET A 37 6.25 -23.08 5.95
C MET A 37 5.20 -22.02 5.64
N MET A 38 5.60 -20.87 5.08
CA MET A 38 4.69 -19.74 4.81
C MET A 38 3.92 -19.89 3.49
N GLY A 39 4.22 -20.90 2.67
CA GLY A 39 3.50 -21.20 1.43
C GLY A 39 3.76 -20.23 0.26
N TYR A 40 4.27 -19.03 0.53
CA TYR A 40 4.67 -18.03 -0.49
C TYR A 40 6.18 -17.96 -0.76
N GLY A 41 6.99 -18.76 -0.07
CA GLY A 41 8.45 -18.74 -0.20
C GLY A 41 9.08 -17.61 0.60
N THR A 42 9.86 -16.75 -0.07
CA THR A 42 10.53 -15.59 0.56
C THR A 42 9.86 -14.29 0.15
N TYR A 43 10.00 -13.26 0.98
CA TYR A 43 9.52 -11.92 0.66
C TYR A 43 10.09 -11.42 -0.69
N GLY A 44 11.39 -11.59 -0.90
CA GLY A 44 12.06 -11.20 -2.15
C GLY A 44 11.45 -11.89 -3.37
N ALA A 45 11.21 -13.21 -3.30
CA ALA A 45 10.61 -13.95 -4.40
C ALA A 45 9.19 -13.47 -4.74
N VAL A 46 8.41 -13.06 -3.73
CA VAL A 46 7.08 -12.48 -3.97
C VAL A 46 7.17 -11.13 -4.69
N ILE A 47 8.13 -10.29 -4.30
CA ILE A 47 8.34 -9.00 -4.97
C ILE A 47 8.86 -9.20 -6.39
N ASP A 48 9.75 -10.18 -6.63
CA ASP A 48 10.23 -10.53 -7.98
C ASP A 48 9.06 -10.96 -8.88
N VAL A 49 8.23 -11.89 -8.41
CA VAL A 49 7.05 -12.35 -9.17
C VAL A 49 6.05 -11.21 -9.40
N LEU A 50 5.88 -10.32 -8.42
CA LEU A 50 5.00 -9.17 -8.56
C LEU A 50 5.51 -8.19 -9.61
N GLU A 51 6.82 -7.92 -9.63
CA GLU A 51 7.46 -7.09 -10.65
C GLU A 51 7.26 -7.69 -12.05
N ASP A 52 7.58 -8.98 -12.21
CA ASP A 52 7.37 -9.71 -13.47
C ASP A 52 5.90 -9.66 -13.93
N ALA A 53 4.95 -9.74 -12.99
CA ALA A 53 3.52 -9.68 -13.31
C ALA A 53 3.07 -8.30 -13.79
N VAL A 54 3.58 -7.22 -13.18
CA VAL A 54 3.21 -5.84 -13.59
C VAL A 54 3.94 -5.36 -14.84
N GLU A 55 5.00 -6.05 -15.26
CA GLU A 55 5.71 -5.78 -16.52
C GLU A 55 5.06 -6.44 -17.73
N GLN A 56 4.24 -7.48 -17.53
CA GLN A 56 3.56 -8.20 -18.61
C GLN A 56 2.43 -7.41 -19.27
N GLY A 57 1.93 -6.34 -18.63
CA GLY A 57 0.81 -5.56 -19.14
C GLY A 57 0.72 -4.16 -18.52
N GLU A 58 -0.28 -3.39 -18.94
CA GLU A 58 -0.50 -2.05 -18.37
C GLU A 58 -0.95 -2.14 -16.89
N TYR A 59 -1.75 -3.16 -16.57
CA TYR A 59 -2.35 -3.49 -15.28
C TYR A 59 -2.18 -5.00 -14.99
N LEU A 60 -2.51 -5.43 -13.76
CA LEU A 60 -2.34 -6.83 -13.34
C LEU A 60 -3.14 -7.83 -14.19
N LEU A 61 -4.24 -7.39 -14.79
CA LEU A 61 -5.08 -8.21 -15.68
C LEU A 61 -4.87 -7.85 -17.17
N GLY A 62 -3.66 -7.41 -17.52
CA GLY A 62 -3.32 -6.96 -18.88
C GLY A 62 -3.72 -5.51 -19.11
N ASP A 63 -4.53 -5.24 -20.12
CA ASP A 63 -4.85 -3.86 -20.53
C ASP A 63 -6.01 -3.23 -19.73
N ASN A 64 -6.71 -4.02 -18.91
CA ASN A 64 -7.91 -3.56 -18.20
C ASN A 64 -7.63 -3.27 -16.73
N PHE A 65 -7.93 -2.05 -16.31
CA PHE A 65 -7.90 -1.69 -14.89
C PHE A 65 -9.00 -2.43 -14.12
N SER A 66 -8.64 -3.01 -12.98
CA SER A 66 -9.54 -3.84 -12.18
C SER A 66 -9.48 -3.53 -10.68
N ALA A 67 -10.32 -4.21 -9.90
CA ALA A 67 -10.25 -4.15 -8.44
C ALA A 67 -8.90 -4.66 -7.88
N ALA A 68 -8.23 -5.56 -8.61
CA ALA A 68 -6.89 -6.03 -8.23
C ALA A 68 -5.89 -4.86 -8.22
N ASP A 69 -5.97 -3.97 -9.21
CA ASP A 69 -5.06 -2.83 -9.32
C ASP A 69 -5.30 -1.77 -8.24
N VAL A 70 -6.56 -1.62 -7.80
CA VAL A 70 -6.87 -0.76 -6.65
C VAL A 70 -6.18 -1.29 -5.39
N TYR A 71 -6.33 -2.58 -5.12
CA TYR A 71 -5.85 -3.19 -3.88
C TYR A 71 -4.31 -3.31 -3.87
N VAL A 72 -3.76 -3.95 -4.90
CA VAL A 72 -2.32 -4.19 -5.02
C VAL A 72 -1.58 -2.89 -5.28
N GLY A 73 -2.10 -2.01 -6.14
CA GLY A 73 -1.50 -0.70 -6.39
C GLY A 73 -1.40 0.14 -5.11
N ALA A 74 -2.46 0.19 -4.29
CA ALA A 74 -2.40 0.90 -3.01
C ALA A 74 -1.34 0.30 -2.06
N HIS A 75 -1.22 -1.02 -2.02
CA HIS A 75 -0.23 -1.70 -1.17
C HIS A 75 1.21 -1.44 -1.65
N VAL A 76 1.45 -1.51 -2.96
CA VAL A 76 2.74 -1.21 -3.59
C VAL A 76 3.13 0.25 -3.36
N GLY A 77 2.22 1.18 -3.62
CA GLY A 77 2.43 2.61 -3.40
C GLY A 77 2.76 2.95 -1.95
N PHE A 78 1.98 2.41 -1.00
CA PHE A 78 2.24 2.57 0.42
C PHE A 78 3.57 1.94 0.83
N GLY A 79 3.84 0.70 0.41
CA GLY A 79 5.07 0.01 0.78
C GLY A 79 6.33 0.70 0.26
N MET A 80 6.30 1.26 -0.95
CA MET A 80 7.40 2.07 -1.48
C MET A 80 7.53 3.41 -0.75
N GLN A 81 6.42 4.04 -0.36
CA GLN A 81 6.44 5.30 0.39
C GLN A 81 7.03 5.15 1.80
N PHE A 82 6.77 4.02 2.47
CA PHE A 82 7.26 3.72 3.82
C PHE A 82 8.55 2.89 3.83
N GLY A 83 9.09 2.53 2.67
CA GLY A 83 10.33 1.76 2.53
C GLY A 83 10.22 0.31 2.97
N THR A 84 9.00 -0.23 3.09
CA THR A 84 8.78 -1.66 3.38
C THR A 84 8.84 -2.51 2.11
N ILE A 85 8.63 -1.90 0.94
CA ILE A 85 8.86 -2.49 -0.39
C ILE A 85 10.03 -1.74 -1.03
N GLU A 86 11.02 -2.49 -1.52
CA GLU A 86 12.13 -1.94 -2.29
C GLU A 86 11.61 -1.24 -3.55
N ARG A 87 12.17 -0.08 -3.87
CA ARG A 87 11.80 0.66 -5.08
C ARG A 87 12.44 -0.01 -6.29
N ARG A 88 11.60 -0.53 -7.18
CA ARG A 88 12.02 -1.14 -8.44
C ARG A 88 11.29 -0.51 -9.60
N SER A 89 11.95 -0.41 -10.76
CA SER A 89 11.43 0.34 -11.90
C SER A 89 10.08 -0.18 -12.40
N GLY A 90 9.85 -1.50 -12.41
CA GLY A 90 8.58 -2.08 -12.84
C GLY A 90 7.42 -1.66 -11.92
N LEU A 91 7.64 -1.75 -10.60
CA LEU A 91 6.66 -1.35 -9.58
C LEU A 91 6.41 0.16 -9.57
N GLU A 92 7.44 0.97 -9.80
CA GLU A 92 7.29 2.43 -9.89
C GLU A 92 6.45 2.85 -11.09
N HIS A 93 6.71 2.26 -12.26
CA HIS A 93 5.92 2.53 -13.46
C HIS A 93 4.47 2.09 -13.28
N TYR A 94 4.25 0.89 -12.74
CA TYR A 94 2.92 0.38 -12.42
C TYR A 94 2.17 1.30 -11.45
N TRP A 95 2.80 1.65 -10.32
CA TRP A 95 2.19 2.56 -9.34
C TRP A 95 1.89 3.92 -9.94
N SER A 96 2.78 4.47 -10.77
CA SER A 96 2.56 5.74 -11.46
C SER A 96 1.27 5.70 -12.30
N ARG A 97 1.05 4.63 -13.08
CA ARG A 97 -0.18 4.46 -13.87
C ARG A 97 -1.43 4.39 -12.98
N VAL A 98 -1.38 3.61 -11.90
CA VAL A 98 -2.52 3.46 -10.96
C VAL A 98 -2.85 4.77 -10.25
N ASN A 99 -1.83 5.51 -9.80
CA ASN A 99 -1.99 6.71 -8.99
C ASN A 99 -2.31 7.98 -9.81
N THR A 100 -1.90 8.02 -11.09
CA THR A 100 -2.16 9.17 -11.98
C THR A 100 -3.48 9.07 -12.74
N ARG A 101 -4.19 7.94 -12.66
CA ARG A 101 -5.50 7.79 -13.32
C ARG A 101 -6.49 8.87 -12.84
N PRO A 102 -7.37 9.40 -13.70
CA PRO A 102 -8.33 10.45 -13.31
C PRO A 102 -9.21 10.08 -12.11
N ALA A 103 -9.55 8.80 -11.94
CA ALA A 103 -10.32 8.32 -10.79
C ALA A 103 -9.53 8.41 -9.47
N ALA A 104 -8.22 8.12 -9.46
CA ALA A 104 -7.38 8.22 -8.27
C ALA A 104 -7.18 9.69 -7.87
N ILE A 105 -6.93 10.57 -8.84
CA ILE A 105 -6.83 12.02 -8.61
C ILE A 105 -8.13 12.57 -8.01
N ARG A 106 -9.29 12.19 -8.56
CA ARG A 106 -10.59 12.58 -8.02
C ARG A 106 -10.80 12.08 -6.60
N ALA A 107 -10.46 10.81 -6.32
CA ALA A 107 -10.57 10.24 -4.98
C ALA A 107 -9.70 10.99 -3.98
N LYS A 108 -8.42 11.23 -4.33
CA LYS A 108 -7.50 12.02 -3.51
C LYS A 108 -8.01 13.43 -3.25
N LYS A 109 -8.56 14.10 -4.27
CA LYS A 109 -9.15 15.42 -4.10
C LYS A 109 -10.33 15.39 -3.11
N ILE A 110 -11.19 14.38 -3.21
CA ILE A 110 -12.29 14.21 -2.26
C ILE A 110 -11.71 14.05 -0.85
N ASP A 111 -10.76 13.14 -0.66
CA ASP A 111 -10.12 12.90 0.64
C ASP A 111 -9.48 14.19 1.20
N ASP A 112 -8.73 14.93 0.38
CA ASP A 112 -8.12 16.21 0.73
C ASP A 112 -9.17 17.26 1.10
N ASP A 113 -10.31 17.30 0.39
CA ASP A 113 -11.43 18.20 0.70
C ASP A 113 -12.13 17.81 2.02
N LEU A 114 -12.08 16.53 2.44
CA LEU A 114 -12.67 16.05 3.70
C LEU A 114 -11.76 16.34 4.90
N LEU A 115 -10.45 16.47 4.71
CA LEU A 115 -9.52 16.76 5.80
C LEU A 115 -9.92 18.06 6.52
N PRO A 116 -9.95 18.07 7.86
CA PRO A 116 -10.11 19.30 8.62
C PRO A 116 -8.96 20.24 8.24
N LYS A 117 -9.28 21.41 7.68
CA LYS A 117 -8.29 22.48 7.53
C LYS A 117 -8.02 22.97 8.94
N ASP A 118 -6.88 22.59 9.52
CA ASP A 118 -6.52 22.74 10.92
C ASP A 118 -7.28 23.85 11.67
N THR A 119 -8.00 23.46 12.73
CA THR A 119 -8.04 24.26 13.94
C THR A 119 -6.62 24.31 14.50
N ALA A 120 -5.80 25.19 13.94
CA ALA A 120 -4.50 25.56 14.49
C ALA A 120 -4.75 26.08 15.92
N LYS A 121 -4.54 25.23 16.92
CA LYS A 121 -4.51 25.68 18.31
C LYS A 121 -3.19 26.39 18.55
N THR A 122 -3.35 27.70 18.72
CA THR A 122 -2.45 28.65 19.38
C THR A 122 -2.13 28.21 20.81
#